data_AF-A0A0Q5N1Y9-F1
#
_entry.id   AF-A0A0Q5N1Y9-F1
#
_cell.length_a   1.000
_cell.length_b   1.000
_cell.length_c   1.000
_cell.angle_alpha   90.00
_cell.angle_beta   90.00
_cell.angle_gamma   90.00
#
_symmetry.space_group_name_H-M   'P 1'
#
loop_
_entity.id
_entity.type
_entity.pdbx_description
1 polymer ?
#
loop_
_entity_poly.entity_id
_entity_poly.type
_entity_poly.pdbx_seq_one_letter_code
_entity_poly.pdbx_strand_id
1 'polypeptide(L)'
;MSRETERPVAVRAVAFMARSWWGGRPHRRVSYDAWWPDGRLENGVSLASVLDLRHPADIADAETAVHGRCPEIGPGEWCDRWGRVVDGPVDGSAGVSSSRRQQRPRRPRRLMSQRREFDAPRYDPTKQPSRTGRLVAGLVALVVGVVLLVTTSGDGPLALVGVLSVFSSVGLLAGLVPRQRRWW
;
A
#
# COMPACT_ATOMS: atom_id res chain seq x y z
N MET A 1 30.12 -10.85 -14.23
CA MET A 1 28.95 -11.30 -13.42
C MET A 1 27.92 -10.19 -13.49
N SER A 2 26.73 -10.53 -13.95
CA SER A 2 25.98 -9.72 -14.93
C SER A 2 24.86 -8.90 -14.29
N ARG A 3 24.78 -7.60 -14.60
CA ARG A 3 23.71 -6.67 -14.16
C ARG A 3 22.28 -7.07 -14.60
N GLU A 4 22.12 -8.10 -15.43
CA GLU A 4 20.81 -8.58 -15.86
C GLU A 4 19.99 -9.23 -14.74
N THR A 5 20.62 -9.66 -13.64
CA THR A 5 19.89 -10.23 -12.49
C THR A 5 19.23 -9.18 -11.61
N GLU A 6 19.51 -7.89 -11.81
CA GLU A 6 18.94 -6.79 -11.02
C GLU A 6 17.62 -6.23 -11.57
N ARG A 7 17.07 -6.82 -12.64
CA ARG A 7 15.83 -6.35 -13.26
C ARG A 7 14.71 -7.36 -13.11
N PRO A 8 13.46 -6.90 -12.93
CA PRO A 8 12.31 -7.80 -12.92
C PRO A 8 12.13 -8.44 -14.29
N VAL A 9 11.63 -9.68 -14.30
CA VAL A 9 11.16 -10.38 -15.50
C VAL A 9 9.86 -9.74 -15.98
N ALA A 10 8.94 -9.47 -15.06
CA ALA A 10 7.64 -8.92 -15.37
C ALA A 10 7.10 -8.07 -14.21
N VAL A 11 6.13 -7.23 -14.52
CA VAL A 11 5.38 -6.41 -13.58
C VAL A 11 3.88 -6.54 -13.86
N ARG A 12 3.04 -6.42 -12.83
CA ARG A 12 1.58 -6.33 -13.01
C ARG A 12 1.01 -5.20 -12.17
N ALA A 13 -0.09 -4.62 -12.64
CA ALA A 13 -0.88 -3.68 -11.84
C ALA A 13 -1.97 -4.42 -11.08
N VAL A 14 -2.13 -4.11 -9.80
CA VAL A 14 -3.17 -4.63 -8.91
C VAL A 14 -4.06 -3.48 -8.46
N ALA A 15 -5.32 -3.52 -8.89
CA ALA A 15 -6.30 -2.53 -8.50
C ALA A 15 -7.04 -2.95 -7.23
N PHE A 16 -7.27 -2.00 -6.34
CA PHE A 16 -8.10 -2.19 -5.15
C PHE A 16 -8.84 -0.90 -4.80
N MET A 17 -9.95 -1.05 -4.09
CA MET A 17 -10.72 0.09 -3.59
C MET A 17 -10.14 0.55 -2.27
N ALA A 18 -9.78 1.83 -2.19
CA ALA A 18 -9.32 2.45 -0.94
C ALA A 18 -10.28 3.56 -0.54
N ARG A 19 -10.48 3.75 0.77
CA ARG A 19 -11.11 4.96 1.31
C ARG A 19 -10.05 5.97 1.69
N SER A 20 -10.35 7.25 1.51
CA SER A 20 -9.55 8.31 2.11
C SER A 20 -9.75 8.29 3.63
N TRP A 21 -8.71 8.71 4.37
CA TRP A 21 -8.77 8.68 5.83
C TRP A 21 -9.84 9.61 6.40
N TRP A 22 -10.18 10.69 5.67
CA TRP A 22 -11.24 11.64 6.02
C TRP A 22 -12.67 11.15 5.68
N GLY A 23 -12.90 9.85 5.54
CA GLY A 23 -14.24 9.31 5.29
C GLY A 23 -14.81 9.60 3.90
N GLY A 24 -13.95 9.83 2.91
CA GLY A 24 -14.36 10.12 1.54
C GLY A 24 -14.94 8.92 0.78
N ARG A 25 -15.45 9.21 -0.42
CA ARG A 25 -15.92 8.18 -1.37
C ARG A 25 -14.79 7.18 -1.65
N PRO A 26 -15.08 5.86 -1.68
CA PRO A 26 -14.10 4.88 -2.12
C PRO A 26 -13.57 5.24 -3.51
N HIS A 27 -12.25 5.25 -3.68
CA HIS A 27 -11.59 5.50 -4.95
C HIS A 27 -10.68 4.32 -5.29
N ARG A 28 -10.57 4.04 -6.59
CA ARG A 28 -9.68 3.00 -7.11
C ARG A 28 -8.23 3.44 -6.91
N ARG A 29 -7.42 2.57 -6.31
CA ARG A 29 -5.97 2.69 -6.23
C ARG A 29 -5.33 1.53 -6.96
N VAL A 30 -4.14 1.76 -7.49
CA VAL A 30 -3.34 0.75 -8.16
C VAL A 30 -1.99 0.65 -7.47
N SER A 31 -1.60 -0.59 -7.19
CA SER A 31 -0.26 -0.97 -6.73
C SER A 31 0.39 -1.80 -7.83
N TYR A 32 1.72 -1.89 -7.84
CA TYR A 32 2.44 -2.75 -8.77
C TYR A 32 3.10 -3.90 -8.02
N ASP A 33 3.04 -5.09 -8.61
CA ASP A 33 3.84 -6.23 -8.18
C ASP A 33 4.93 -6.49 -9.23
N ALA A 34 6.11 -6.89 -8.78
CA ALA A 34 7.23 -7.28 -9.61
C ALA A 34 7.56 -8.76 -9.42
N TRP A 35 7.82 -9.43 -10.54
CA TRP A 35 8.33 -10.79 -10.58
C TRP A 35 9.79 -10.77 -11.01
N TRP A 36 10.65 -11.36 -10.17
CA TRP A 36 12.09 -11.36 -10.31
C TRP A 36 12.61 -12.67 -10.91
N PRO A 37 13.82 -12.68 -11.52
CA PRO A 37 14.40 -13.87 -12.17
C PRO A 37 14.65 -15.05 -11.21
N ASP A 38 14.79 -14.77 -9.91
CA ASP A 38 14.93 -15.76 -8.84
C ASP A 38 13.59 -16.40 -8.42
N GLY A 39 12.49 -16.04 -9.07
CA GLY A 39 11.13 -16.46 -8.73
C GLY A 39 10.48 -15.63 -7.64
N ARG A 40 11.17 -14.64 -7.06
CA ARG A 40 10.63 -13.80 -5.99
C ARG A 40 9.52 -12.90 -6.54
N LEU A 41 8.46 -12.76 -5.75
CA LEU A 41 7.39 -11.81 -5.96
C LEU A 41 7.50 -10.68 -4.93
N GLU A 42 7.54 -9.44 -5.41
CA GLU A 42 7.59 -8.25 -4.58
C GLU A 42 6.38 -7.37 -4.85
N ASN A 43 5.62 -7.02 -3.81
CA ASN A 43 4.37 -6.27 -3.93
C ASN A 43 4.56 -4.81 -3.50
N GLY A 44 3.80 -3.90 -4.10
CA GLY A 44 3.85 -2.48 -3.71
C GLY A 44 5.07 -1.73 -4.24
N VAL A 45 5.65 -2.20 -5.34
CA VAL A 45 6.85 -1.60 -5.92
C VAL A 45 6.53 -0.31 -6.68
N SER A 46 7.50 0.59 -6.76
CA SER A 46 7.42 1.74 -7.67
C SER A 46 7.88 1.32 -9.06
N LEU A 47 7.00 1.45 -10.05
CA LEU A 47 7.25 1.04 -11.43
C LEU A 47 8.49 1.73 -12.01
N ALA A 48 8.64 3.03 -11.77
CA ALA A 48 9.80 3.82 -12.21
C ALA A 48 11.11 3.27 -11.63
N SER A 49 11.11 2.94 -10.34
CA SER A 49 12.31 2.42 -9.67
C SER A 49 12.71 1.03 -10.17
N VAL A 50 11.72 0.17 -10.40
CA VAL A 50 11.93 -1.24 -10.73
C VAL A 50 12.29 -1.46 -12.19
N LEU A 51 11.78 -0.61 -13.09
CA LEU A 51 12.15 -0.63 -14.51
C LEU A 51 13.36 0.26 -14.85
N ASP A 52 14.00 0.88 -13.85
CA ASP A 52 15.14 1.80 -14.02
C ASP A 52 14.83 2.93 -15.02
N LEU A 53 13.59 3.45 -14.96
CA LEU A 53 13.12 4.50 -15.85
C LEU A 53 13.45 5.86 -15.25
N ARG A 54 14.21 6.67 -16.00
CA ARG A 54 14.65 8.00 -15.56
C ARG A 54 13.86 9.14 -16.17
N HIS A 55 13.34 8.94 -17.38
CA HIS A 55 12.59 9.98 -18.08
C HIS A 55 11.09 9.87 -17.77
N PRO A 56 10.40 11.00 -17.53
CA PRO A 56 8.98 11.00 -17.19
C PRO A 56 8.10 10.45 -18.32
N ALA A 57 8.52 10.58 -19.58
CA ALA A 57 7.83 10.00 -20.73
C ALA A 57 7.84 8.47 -20.68
N ASP A 58 9.00 7.86 -20.46
CA ASP A 58 9.12 6.40 -20.37
C ASP A 58 8.32 5.84 -19.19
N ILE A 59 8.31 6.55 -18.06
CA ILE A 59 7.51 6.20 -16.89
C ILE A 59 6.02 6.24 -17.25
N ALA A 60 5.54 7.31 -17.88
CA ALA A 60 4.14 7.45 -18.27
C ALA A 60 3.70 6.41 -19.29
N ASP A 61 4.57 6.05 -20.24
CA ASP A 61 4.31 5.01 -21.24
C ASP A 61 4.23 3.63 -20.59
N ALA A 62 5.15 3.30 -19.69
CA ALA A 62 5.14 2.06 -18.92
C ALA A 62 3.90 1.98 -18.02
N GLU A 63 3.57 3.06 -17.30
CA GLU A 63 2.36 3.13 -16.49
C GLU A 63 1.11 2.95 -17.35
N THR A 64 1.02 3.62 -18.50
CA THR A 64 -0.14 3.49 -19.41
C THR A 64 -0.27 2.06 -19.94
N ALA A 65 0.84 1.43 -20.34
CA ALA A 65 0.85 0.07 -20.86
C ALA A 65 0.42 -0.97 -19.80
N VAL A 66 0.91 -0.85 -18.57
CA VAL A 66 0.59 -1.79 -17.48
C VAL A 66 -0.80 -1.49 -16.91
N HIS A 67 -1.15 -0.22 -16.72
CA HIS A 67 -2.43 0.20 -16.16
C HIS A 67 -3.60 -0.07 -17.10
N GLY A 68 -3.40 0.04 -18.43
CA GLY A 68 -4.41 -0.29 -19.43
C GLY A 68 -4.86 -1.75 -19.40
N ARG A 69 -4.07 -2.64 -18.78
CA ARG A 69 -4.37 -4.06 -18.59
C ARG A 69 -4.83 -4.40 -17.18
N CYS A 70 -4.91 -3.40 -16.31
CA CYS A 70 -5.37 -3.58 -14.94
C CYS A 70 -6.91 -3.63 -14.92
N PRO A 71 -7.53 -4.68 -14.33
CA PRO A 71 -8.97 -4.72 -14.17
C PRO A 71 -9.46 -3.61 -13.23
N GLU A 72 -10.78 -3.51 -13.09
CA GLU A 72 -11.39 -2.54 -12.17
C GLU A 72 -10.98 -2.82 -10.71
N ILE A 73 -11.01 -4.10 -10.31
CA ILE A 73 -10.57 -4.61 -9.01
C ILE A 73 -9.84 -5.93 -9.22
N GLY A 74 -8.71 -6.13 -8.52
CA GLY A 74 -7.91 -7.33 -8.54
C GLY A 74 -6.58 -7.20 -9.31
N PRO A 75 -5.83 -8.31 -9.42
CA PRO A 75 -4.57 -8.34 -10.16
C PRO A 75 -4.82 -8.34 -11.67
N GLY A 76 -4.05 -7.54 -12.38
CA GLY A 76 -3.97 -7.56 -13.83
C GLY A 76 -2.99 -8.60 -14.37
N GLU A 77 -2.86 -8.61 -15.69
CA GLU A 77 -1.94 -9.48 -16.40
C GLU A 77 -0.47 -9.10 -16.14
N TRP A 78 0.41 -10.08 -16.14
CA TRP A 78 1.86 -9.85 -16.07
C TRP A 78 2.35 -9.29 -17.39
N CYS A 79 3.13 -8.22 -17.31
CA CYS A 79 3.68 -7.50 -18.44
C CYS A 79 5.21 -7.46 -18.34
N ASP A 80 5.91 -7.75 -19.44
CA ASP A 80 7.35 -7.51 -19.52
C ASP A 80 7.68 -6.01 -19.56
N ARG A 81 8.98 -5.68 -19.58
CA ARG A 81 9.47 -4.30 -19.67
C ARG A 81 9.02 -3.52 -20.91
N TRP A 82 8.53 -4.21 -21.94
CA TRP A 82 8.02 -3.62 -23.17
C TRP A 82 6.49 -3.56 -23.18
N GLY A 83 5.85 -3.91 -22.06
CA GLY A 83 4.40 -3.92 -21.92
C GLY A 83 3.72 -5.07 -22.69
N ARG A 84 4.44 -6.15 -23.01
CA ARG A 84 3.86 -7.36 -23.61
C ARG A 84 3.42 -8.30 -22.50
N VAL A 85 2.28 -8.95 -22.71
CA VAL A 85 1.73 -9.89 -21.73
C VAL A 85 2.59 -11.16 -21.71
N VAL A 86 2.97 -11.60 -20.53
CA VAL A 86 3.74 -12.82 -20.29
C VAL A 86 3.02 -13.72 -19.30
N ASP A 87 3.26 -15.03 -19.39
CA ASP A 87 2.75 -15.98 -18.41
C ASP A 87 3.43 -15.73 -17.06
N GLY A 88 2.61 -15.52 -16.03
CA GLY A 88 3.09 -15.26 -14.67
C GLY A 88 3.65 -16.50 -13.97
N PRO A 89 4.26 -16.32 -12.79
CA PRO A 89 4.68 -17.44 -11.96
C PRO A 89 3.48 -18.31 -11.57
N VAL A 90 3.70 -19.62 -11.51
CA VAL A 90 2.66 -20.66 -11.29
C VAL A 90 2.18 -20.70 -9.82
N ASP A 91 2.67 -19.80 -8.97
CA ASP A 91 2.51 -19.89 -7.53
C ASP A 91 1.14 -19.39 -7.05
N GLY A 92 0.25 -20.35 -6.73
CA GLY A 92 -0.71 -20.42 -5.61
C GLY A 92 -1.76 -19.32 -5.40
N SER A 93 -1.54 -18.12 -5.90
CA SER A 93 -2.48 -16.98 -5.94
C SER A 93 -3.38 -17.03 -7.18
N ALA A 94 -3.18 -18.04 -8.04
CA ALA A 94 -3.97 -18.41 -9.20
C ALA A 94 -5.32 -19.07 -8.83
N GLY A 95 -6.06 -18.48 -7.87
CA GLY A 95 -7.46 -18.82 -7.64
C GLY A 95 -8.41 -18.15 -8.63
N VAL A 96 -8.00 -17.04 -9.25
CA VAL A 96 -8.87 -16.29 -10.17
C VAL A 96 -8.00 -15.63 -11.23
N SER A 97 -8.20 -15.98 -12.51
CA SER A 97 -7.82 -15.19 -13.71
C SER A 97 -6.63 -15.63 -14.57
N SER A 98 -6.56 -16.90 -15.04
CA SER A 98 -5.77 -17.14 -16.27
C SER A 98 -6.19 -18.28 -17.21
N SER A 99 -7.12 -19.19 -16.88
CA SER A 99 -7.37 -20.34 -17.78
C SER A 99 -8.69 -20.33 -18.59
N ARG A 100 -9.47 -19.24 -18.62
CA ARG A 100 -10.79 -19.27 -19.29
C ARG A 100 -11.23 -17.99 -20.02
N ARG A 101 -10.34 -17.35 -20.78
CA ARG A 101 -10.74 -16.26 -21.71
C ARG A 101 -10.05 -16.22 -23.07
N GLN A 102 -9.38 -17.30 -23.47
CA GLN A 102 -9.26 -17.60 -24.90
C GLN A 102 -10.56 -18.29 -25.35
N GLN A 103 -11.23 -17.70 -26.34
CA GLN A 103 -12.50 -18.08 -26.97
C GLN A 103 -13.74 -17.32 -26.47
N ARG A 104 -14.06 -16.19 -27.12
CA ARG A 104 -15.30 -16.08 -27.93
C ARG A 104 -15.35 -14.78 -28.76
N PRO A 105 -16.02 -14.82 -29.94
CA PRO A 105 -15.95 -13.79 -30.97
C PRO A 105 -16.86 -12.58 -30.70
N ARG A 106 -16.48 -11.43 -31.28
CA ARG A 106 -17.20 -10.15 -31.26
C ARG A 106 -18.65 -10.26 -31.76
N ARG A 107 -19.65 -9.88 -30.94
CA ARG A 107 -20.98 -9.35 -31.36
C ARG A 107 -21.67 -8.53 -30.23
N PRO A 108 -22.66 -7.66 -30.53
CA PRO A 108 -22.88 -6.40 -29.80
C PRO A 108 -24.01 -6.38 -28.75
N ARG A 109 -23.79 -5.54 -27.73
CA ARG A 109 -24.69 -4.63 -26.98
C ARG A 109 -26.18 -5.01 -26.83
N ARG A 110 -26.61 -5.33 -25.59
CA ARG A 110 -27.77 -4.72 -24.86
C ARG A 110 -27.93 -5.31 -23.45
N LEU A 111 -28.33 -4.42 -22.53
CA LEU A 111 -28.92 -4.57 -21.19
C LEU A 111 -28.90 -5.95 -20.50
N MET A 112 -28.40 -6.03 -19.27
CA MET A 112 -29.23 -6.02 -18.04
C MET A 112 -28.36 -6.27 -16.79
N SER A 113 -28.65 -5.50 -15.76
CA SER A 113 -28.56 -5.82 -14.32
C SER A 113 -27.86 -7.13 -13.92
N GLN A 114 -26.68 -7.02 -13.32
CA GLN A 114 -26.30 -7.91 -12.22
C GLN A 114 -25.67 -7.10 -11.08
N ARG A 115 -26.58 -6.59 -10.26
CA ARG A 115 -26.41 -6.44 -8.83
C ARG A 115 -26.12 -7.84 -8.24
N ARG A 116 -24.86 -8.27 -8.28
CA ARG A 116 -24.37 -9.45 -7.56
C ARG A 116 -23.11 -9.05 -6.80
N GLU A 117 -23.32 -8.79 -5.51
CA GLU A 117 -22.64 -9.54 -4.46
C GLU A 117 -21.11 -9.58 -4.59
N PHE A 118 -20.47 -8.45 -4.26
CA PHE A 118 -19.02 -8.39 -4.06
C PHE A 118 -18.68 -8.64 -2.58
N ASP A 119 -18.85 -9.89 -2.15
CA ASP A 119 -18.14 -10.45 -1.00
C ASP A 119 -16.73 -10.90 -1.44
N ALA A 120 -15.97 -9.95 -1.98
CA ALA A 120 -14.53 -10.14 -2.15
C ALA A 120 -13.86 -9.81 -0.81
N PRO A 121 -12.73 -10.47 -0.45
CA PRO A 121 -12.02 -10.21 0.79
C PRO A 121 -11.75 -8.71 0.91
N ARG A 122 -12.36 -8.06 1.91
CA ARG A 122 -11.99 -6.72 2.30
C ARG A 122 -10.53 -6.79 2.72
N TYR A 123 -9.63 -6.41 1.81
CA TYR A 123 -8.29 -6.02 2.20
C TYR A 123 -8.46 -4.82 3.13
N ASP A 124 -8.36 -5.09 4.42
CA ASP A 124 -8.55 -4.12 5.48
C ASP A 124 -7.17 -3.57 5.86
N PRO A 125 -6.75 -2.41 5.34
CA PRO A 125 -5.46 -1.81 5.67
C PRO A 125 -5.40 -1.30 7.12
N THR A 126 -6.48 -1.40 7.91
CA THR A 126 -6.50 -0.93 9.30
C THR A 126 -5.60 -1.73 10.25
N LYS A 127 -4.96 -2.81 9.79
CA LYS A 127 -3.95 -3.56 10.56
C LYS A 127 -2.51 -3.08 10.43
N GLN A 128 -2.24 -1.95 9.79
CA GLN A 128 -0.95 -1.25 9.98
C GLN A 128 -1.19 0.20 10.41
N PRO A 129 -1.32 0.47 11.73
CA PRO A 129 -0.99 1.80 12.22
C PRO A 129 0.47 2.05 11.85
N SER A 130 0.70 2.93 10.87
CA SER A 130 2.05 3.35 10.52
C SER A 130 2.69 3.89 11.79
N ARG A 131 3.78 3.24 12.21
CA ARG A 131 4.51 3.60 13.45
C ARG A 131 4.83 5.10 13.48
N THR A 132 5.02 5.69 12.30
CA THR A 132 5.25 7.11 12.05
C THR A 132 4.12 8.03 12.51
N GLY A 133 2.86 7.66 12.31
CA GLY A 133 1.73 8.51 12.72
C GLY A 133 1.61 8.65 14.24
N ARG A 134 1.88 7.57 14.97
CA ARG A 134 1.91 7.58 16.44
C ARG A 134 3.09 8.39 16.99
N LEU A 135 4.24 8.36 16.30
CA LEU A 135 5.41 9.16 16.67
C LEU A 135 5.17 10.66 16.50
N VAL A 136 4.58 11.07 15.36
CA VAL A 136 4.28 12.49 15.10
C VAL A 136 3.26 13.01 16.11
N ALA A 137 2.17 12.27 16.35
CA ALA A 137 1.17 12.66 17.34
C ALA A 137 1.75 12.76 18.76
N GLY A 138 2.60 11.80 19.15
CA GLY A 138 3.28 11.81 20.45
C GLY A 138 4.24 12.98 20.62
N LEU A 139 5.02 13.31 19.58
CA LEU A 139 5.95 14.43 19.60
C LEU A 139 5.21 15.78 19.74
N VAL A 140 4.12 15.96 18.99
CA VAL A 140 3.29 17.17 19.07
C VAL A 140 2.67 17.34 20.46
N ALA A 141 2.11 16.27 21.02
CA ALA A 141 1.55 16.31 22.38
C ALA A 141 2.61 16.64 23.44
N LEU A 142 3.83 16.09 23.30
CA LEU A 142 4.94 16.36 24.21
C LEU A 142 5.42 17.82 24.14
N VAL A 143 5.57 18.37 22.94
CA VAL A 143 5.96 19.78 22.75
C VAL A 143 4.91 20.72 23.36
N VAL A 144 3.62 20.46 23.11
CA VAL A 144 2.52 21.25 23.69
C VAL A 144 2.53 21.17 25.22
N GLY A 145 2.75 19.98 25.79
CA GLY A 145 2.85 19.77 27.23
C GLY A 145 4.00 20.57 27.87
N VAL A 146 5.20 20.53 27.25
CA VAL A 146 6.37 21.29 27.73
C VAL A 146 6.16 22.79 27.64
N VAL A 147 5.58 23.30 26.54
CA VAL A 147 5.27 24.73 26.39
C VAL A 147 4.29 25.20 27.46
N LEU A 148 3.23 24.43 27.75
CA LEU A 148 2.29 24.74 28.83
C LEU A 148 2.97 24.77 30.21
N LEU A 149 3.90 23.85 30.47
CA LEU A 149 4.62 23.76 31.74
C LEU A 149 5.59 24.93 31.95
N VAL A 150 6.28 25.36 30.89
CA VAL A 150 7.23 26.49 30.93
C VAL A 150 6.51 27.83 31.03
N THR A 151 5.36 27.98 30.37
CA THR A 151 4.61 29.26 30.34
C THR A 151 3.78 29.53 31.58
N THR A 152 3.38 28.51 32.35
CA THR A 152 2.44 28.67 33.47
C THR A 152 3.10 28.87 34.84
N SER A 153 4.42 28.90 34.93
CA SER A 153 5.17 29.33 36.14
C SER A 153 4.82 28.59 37.45
N GLY A 154 4.17 27.43 37.40
CA GLY A 154 3.99 26.54 38.55
C GLY A 154 2.81 26.83 39.49
N ASP A 155 2.02 27.89 39.31
CA ASP A 155 0.89 28.18 40.21
C ASP A 155 -0.46 28.13 39.48
N GLY A 156 -1.23 27.08 39.79
CA GLY A 156 -2.65 26.98 39.43
C GLY A 156 -3.07 25.62 38.88
N PRO A 157 -4.39 25.39 38.72
CA PRO A 157 -4.95 24.14 38.22
C PRO A 157 -4.47 23.74 36.82
N LEU A 158 -3.92 24.69 36.06
CA LEU A 158 -3.30 24.47 34.76
C LEU A 158 -1.97 23.71 34.86
N ALA A 159 -1.21 23.86 35.95
CA ALA A 159 0.01 23.10 36.19
C ALA A 159 -0.29 21.61 36.42
N LEU A 160 -1.40 21.29 37.11
CA LEU A 160 -1.87 19.92 37.33
C LEU A 160 -2.26 19.22 36.01
N VAL A 161 -2.90 19.95 35.09
CA VAL A 161 -3.22 19.44 33.74
C VAL A 161 -1.95 19.21 32.93
N GLY A 162 -0.95 20.10 33.04
CA GLY A 162 0.36 19.93 32.42
C GLY A 162 1.07 18.66 32.90
N VAL A 163 1.08 18.40 34.21
CA VAL A 163 1.67 17.20 34.80
C VAL A 163 0.95 15.93 34.32
N LEU A 164 -0.38 15.89 34.35
CA LEU A 164 -1.16 14.73 33.88
C LEU A 164 -0.92 14.44 32.38
N SER A 165 -0.76 15.48 31.56
CA SER A 165 -0.43 15.35 30.13
C SER A 165 0.96 14.75 29.90
N VAL A 166 1.97 15.19 30.66
CA VAL A 166 3.33 14.63 30.60
C VAL A 166 3.34 13.17 31.04
N PHE A 167 2.66 12.82 32.14
CA PHE A 167 2.56 11.43 32.60
C PHE A 167 1.83 10.51 31.60
N SER A 168 0.75 10.98 30.98
CA SER A 168 0.06 10.25 29.92
C SER A 168 0.95 10.02 28.69
N SER A 169 1.71 11.04 28.29
CA SER A 169 2.65 10.98 27.17
C SER A 169 3.82 10.02 27.43
N VAL A 170 4.38 10.02 28.64
CA VAL A 170 5.43 9.09 29.06
C VAL A 170 4.90 7.66 29.13
N GLY A 171 3.67 7.44 29.60
CA GLY A 171 3.02 6.13 29.59
C GLY A 171 2.84 5.56 28.17
N LEU A 172 2.44 6.41 27.21
CA LEU A 172 2.32 6.02 25.80
C LEU A 172 3.67 5.74 25.14
N LEU A 173 4.72 6.47 25.52
CA LEU A 173 6.10 6.24 25.05
C LEU A 173 6.74 4.99 25.68
N ALA A 174 6.46 4.69 26.95
CA ALA A 174 6.95 3.48 27.61
C ALA A 174 6.39 2.20 26.97
N GLY A 175 5.17 2.26 26.42
CA GLY A 175 4.58 1.17 25.63
C GLY A 175 5.26 0.92 24.27
N LEU A 176 6.12 1.84 23.81
CA LEU A 176 6.90 1.69 22.58
C LEU A 176 8.31 1.11 22.82
N VAL A 177 8.74 0.99 24.08
CA VAL A 177 9.97 0.28 24.41
C VAL A 177 9.73 -1.21 24.16
N PRO A 178 10.41 -1.84 23.18
CA PRO A 178 10.28 -3.28 22.99
C PRO A 178 10.79 -3.93 24.26
N ARG A 179 9.89 -4.56 25.02
CA ARG A 179 10.25 -5.52 26.06
C ARG A 179 11.12 -6.57 25.37
N GLN A 180 12.44 -6.42 25.47
CA GLN A 180 13.37 -7.49 25.12
C GLN A 180 12.99 -8.66 26.02
N ARG A 181 12.33 -9.66 25.41
CA ARG A 181 12.06 -10.93 26.06
C ARG A 181 13.43 -11.50 26.41
N ARG A 182 13.70 -11.60 27.72
CA ARG A 182 14.79 -12.41 28.25
C ARG A 182 14.55 -13.84 27.76
N TRP A 183 15.51 -14.34 27.00
CA TRP A 183 15.61 -15.75 26.65
C TRP A 183 16.05 -16.48 27.92
N TRP A 184 15.19 -17.38 28.40
CA TRP A 184 15.52 -18.55 29.19
C TRP A 184 14.87 -19.73 28.47
#